data_AF-A0A1F8B2S3-F1
#
_entry.id   AF-A0A1F8B2S3-F1
#
_cell.length_a   1.000
_cell.length_b   1.000
_cell.length_c   1.000
_cell.angle_alpha   90.00
_cell.angle_beta   90.00
_cell.angle_gamma   90.00
#
_symmetry.space_group_name_H-M   'P 1'
#
loop_
_entity.id
_entity.type
_entity.pdbx_description
1 polymer ?
#
loop_
_entity_poly.entity_id
_entity_poly.type
_entity_poly.pdbx_seq_one_letter_code
_entity_poly.pdbx_strand_id
1 'polypeptide(L)'
;MPEQTEGHTTGNQVEKTGRENRKGLHQELVARTFIGKPDLQIVNSSEYQVKLPEIRELYKQAWRWHGTGRYHYHKDQVIDVLKEIADNGGLIPHEDPLDYTRGVMYSVSTSPSRTYSSLYAQLHYEKGKRLRNPFQTTAGWLYYVSSIAWSAAVNDRRLFRRKFREQHNLSDEGTAYFHNKYAKTKIRGKDMIKGGVSDIVGNYPVLIGINEGAFKEVDIAKVLQTHESRSETPISIADFTHIEVPAGNVAEVQNLLRQFGREQTPVIALEWGEELCKSLPVSYLRDGRQLQD
;
A
#
# COMPACT_ATOMS: atom_id res chain seq x y z
N MET A 1 -57.09 -6.42 49.98
CA MET A 1 -56.43 -5.11 50.09
C MET A 1 -55.02 -5.33 50.61
N PRO A 2 -53.96 -4.70 50.09
CA PRO A 2 -53.84 -3.83 48.89
C PRO A 2 -53.25 -4.61 47.69
N GLU A 3 -53.51 -4.35 46.40
CA GLU A 3 -53.49 -3.15 45.55
C GLU A 3 -52.15 -3.01 44.77
N GLN A 4 -52.29 -2.73 43.46
CA GLN A 4 -51.32 -2.18 42.49
C GLN A 4 -50.46 -3.18 41.69
N THR A 5 -50.35 -3.15 40.36
CA THR A 5 -51.02 -2.39 39.28
C THR A 5 -50.67 -3.07 37.95
N GLU A 6 -51.63 -3.07 37.02
CA GLU A 6 -51.39 -3.34 35.61
C GLU A 6 -50.49 -2.26 35.00
N GLY A 7 -49.67 -2.66 34.02
CA GLY A 7 -48.87 -1.76 33.21
C GLY A 7 -48.59 -2.36 31.84
N HIS A 8 -49.56 -2.30 30.95
CA HIS A 8 -49.35 -2.45 29.52
C HIS A 8 -48.24 -1.51 29.03
N THR A 9 -47.24 -2.03 28.33
CA THR A 9 -46.44 -1.24 27.39
C THR A 9 -46.32 -2.01 26.08
N THR A 10 -47.39 -1.90 25.29
CA THR A 10 -47.32 -1.99 23.83
C THR A 10 -46.62 -0.74 23.31
N GLY A 11 -45.50 -0.88 22.61
CA GLY A 11 -44.91 0.24 21.89
C GLY A 11 -43.43 0.07 21.56
N ASN A 12 -43.12 0.20 20.27
CA ASN A 12 -41.79 0.42 19.70
C ASN A 12 -40.86 -0.80 19.53
N GLN A 13 -41.29 -1.78 18.72
CA GLN A 13 -40.36 -2.67 17.99
C GLN A 13 -40.15 -2.30 16.50
N VAL A 14 -40.77 -1.23 15.99
CA VAL A 14 -40.77 -0.96 14.52
C VAL A 14 -39.64 -0.01 14.05
N GLU A 15 -38.92 0.69 14.93
CA GLU A 15 -37.94 1.70 14.50
C GLU A 15 -36.46 1.28 14.48
N LYS A 16 -36.08 0.10 15.01
CA LYS A 16 -34.66 -0.32 15.04
C LYS A 16 -34.16 -0.95 13.73
N THR A 17 -35.03 -1.58 12.94
CA THR A 17 -34.65 -2.27 11.70
C THR A 17 -34.29 -1.33 10.54
N GLY A 18 -34.82 -0.09 10.54
CA GLY A 18 -34.50 0.91 9.51
C GLY A 18 -33.13 1.58 9.69
N ARG A 19 -32.58 1.62 10.92
CA ARG A 19 -31.33 2.34 11.23
C ARG A 19 -30.08 1.48 11.01
N GLU A 20 -30.18 0.16 11.17
CA GLU A 20 -29.11 -0.79 10.85
C GLU A 20 -28.96 -0.97 9.33
N ASN A 21 -30.07 -1.09 8.60
CA ASN A 21 -30.04 -1.20 7.13
C ASN A 21 -29.49 0.06 6.44
N ARG A 22 -29.72 1.26 6.99
CA ARG A 22 -29.14 2.51 6.45
C ARG A 22 -27.63 2.64 6.69
N LYS A 23 -27.10 2.08 7.79
CA LYS A 23 -25.64 2.02 8.01
C LYS A 23 -24.97 1.06 7.04
N GLY A 24 -25.59 -0.10 6.77
CA GLY A 24 -25.12 -1.06 5.76
C GLY A 24 -25.12 -0.47 4.35
N LEU A 25 -26.20 0.19 3.93
CA LEU A 25 -26.29 0.81 2.60
C LEU A 25 -25.28 1.94 2.39
N HIS A 26 -25.06 2.80 3.39
CA HIS A 26 -24.06 3.87 3.29
C HIS A 26 -22.63 3.31 3.30
N GLN A 27 -22.35 2.27 4.10
CA GLN A 27 -21.06 1.60 4.08
C GLN A 27 -20.81 0.89 2.76
N GLU A 28 -21.82 0.27 2.16
CA GLU A 28 -21.71 -0.39 0.86
C GLU A 28 -21.54 0.61 -0.29
N LEU A 29 -22.26 1.75 -0.25
CA LEU A 29 -22.11 2.82 -1.22
C LEU A 29 -20.74 3.52 -1.11
N VAL A 30 -20.28 3.80 0.12
CA VAL A 30 -18.95 4.33 0.39
C VAL A 30 -17.89 3.30 -0.03
N ALA A 31 -18.02 2.04 0.36
CA ALA A 31 -17.12 0.97 -0.09
C ALA A 31 -17.07 0.91 -1.63
N ARG A 32 -18.21 0.84 -2.33
CA ARG A 32 -18.24 0.84 -3.81
C ARG A 32 -17.66 2.09 -4.46
N THR A 33 -17.79 3.26 -3.81
CA THR A 33 -17.23 4.53 -4.32
C THR A 33 -15.71 4.61 -4.09
N PHE A 34 -15.20 3.97 -3.03
CA PHE A 34 -13.78 3.99 -2.67
C PHE A 34 -12.97 2.79 -3.24
N ILE A 35 -13.59 1.64 -3.46
CA ILE A 35 -12.99 0.35 -3.88
C ILE A 35 -12.96 0.19 -5.41
N GLY A 36 -13.78 0.97 -6.13
CA GLY A 36 -13.97 0.82 -7.57
C GLY A 36 -14.84 -0.38 -7.93
N LYS A 37 -15.26 -0.46 -9.21
CA LYS A 37 -16.02 -1.60 -9.73
C LYS A 37 -15.05 -2.73 -10.11
N PRO A 38 -15.45 -4.01 -10.00
CA PRO A 38 -14.63 -5.11 -10.50
C PRO A 38 -14.34 -4.98 -12.00
N ASP A 39 -13.16 -5.41 -12.44
CA ASP A 39 -12.83 -5.51 -13.85
C ASP A 39 -13.36 -6.83 -14.39
N LEU A 40 -14.51 -6.79 -15.06
CA LEU A 40 -15.15 -8.00 -15.57
C LEU A 40 -14.29 -8.77 -16.57
N GLN A 41 -13.33 -8.13 -17.26
CA GLN A 41 -12.44 -8.88 -18.14
C GLN A 41 -11.43 -9.72 -17.36
N ILE A 42 -10.95 -9.23 -16.21
CA ILE A 42 -10.05 -9.99 -15.33
C ILE A 42 -10.85 -11.04 -14.58
N VAL A 43 -11.96 -10.65 -13.95
CA VAL A 43 -12.82 -11.54 -13.17
C VAL A 43 -13.31 -12.71 -14.02
N ASN A 44 -13.67 -12.49 -15.28
CA ASN A 44 -14.13 -13.57 -16.16
C ASN A 44 -12.98 -14.28 -16.90
N SER A 45 -11.72 -13.88 -16.71
CA SER A 45 -10.60 -14.56 -17.36
C SER A 45 -10.37 -15.93 -16.73
N SER A 46 -10.22 -16.95 -17.57
CA SER A 46 -9.96 -18.32 -17.11
C SER A 46 -8.63 -18.41 -16.35
N GLU A 47 -7.62 -17.66 -16.77
CA GLU A 47 -6.32 -17.62 -16.11
C GLU A 47 -6.41 -17.11 -14.67
N TYR A 48 -7.11 -15.99 -14.44
CA TYR A 48 -7.33 -15.47 -13.10
C TYR A 48 -8.10 -16.46 -12.23
N GLN A 49 -9.17 -17.07 -12.75
CA GLN A 49 -9.96 -18.05 -11.98
C GLN A 49 -9.15 -19.28 -11.57
N VAL A 50 -8.27 -19.77 -12.44
CA VAL A 50 -7.36 -20.89 -12.14
C VAL A 50 -6.31 -20.49 -11.10
N LYS A 51 -5.78 -19.26 -11.18
CA LYS A 51 -4.74 -18.75 -10.27
C LYS A 51 -5.28 -18.22 -8.94
N LEU A 52 -6.57 -17.89 -8.85
CA LEU A 52 -7.18 -17.27 -7.67
C LEU A 52 -6.91 -18.03 -6.35
N PRO A 53 -6.97 -19.38 -6.28
CA PRO A 53 -6.62 -20.10 -5.05
C PRO A 53 -5.17 -19.89 -4.61
N GLU A 54 -4.23 -19.92 -5.57
CA GLU A 54 -2.79 -19.67 -5.32
C GLU A 54 -2.57 -18.24 -4.84
N ILE A 55 -3.19 -17.25 -5.50
CA ILE A 55 -3.08 -15.84 -5.10
C ILE A 55 -3.61 -15.63 -3.68
N ARG A 56 -4.74 -16.26 -3.33
CA ARG A 56 -5.28 -16.20 -1.96
C ARG A 56 -4.29 -16.75 -0.95
N GLU A 57 -3.63 -17.86 -1.26
CA GLU A 57 -2.64 -18.46 -0.37
C GLU A 57 -1.43 -17.55 -0.17
N LEU A 58 -0.90 -16.96 -1.25
CA LEU A 58 0.18 -15.96 -1.16
C LEU A 58 -0.21 -14.76 -0.26
N TYR A 59 -1.47 -14.32 -0.33
CA TYR A 59 -1.99 -13.21 0.47
C TYR A 59 -2.22 -13.56 1.94
N LYS A 60 -2.44 -14.83 2.27
CA LYS A 60 -2.49 -15.31 3.65
C LYS A 60 -1.10 -15.29 4.29
N GLN A 61 -0.08 -15.67 3.52
CA GLN A 61 1.31 -15.71 3.97
C GLN A 61 1.91 -14.30 4.09
N ALA A 62 1.44 -13.33 3.29
CA ALA A 62 1.94 -11.98 3.30
C ALA A 62 1.54 -11.23 4.59
N TRP A 63 2.52 -10.99 5.46
CA TRP A 63 2.35 -10.22 6.69
C TRP A 63 2.59 -8.73 6.46
N ARG A 64 3.58 -8.39 5.63
CA ARG A 64 3.95 -7.01 5.28
C ARG A 64 4.10 -6.87 3.77
N TRP A 65 4.06 -5.62 3.34
CA TRP A 65 4.12 -5.24 1.94
C TRP A 65 5.16 -4.15 1.74
N HIS A 66 5.95 -4.28 0.68
CA HIS A 66 6.86 -3.23 0.23
C HIS A 66 6.41 -2.77 -1.16
N GLY A 67 6.23 -1.45 -1.33
CA GLY A 67 5.90 -0.83 -2.60
C GLY A 67 7.10 -0.04 -3.15
N THR A 68 7.42 -0.24 -4.42
CA THR A 68 8.55 0.43 -5.10
C THR A 68 8.30 0.54 -6.61
N GLY A 69 9.28 1.02 -7.37
CA GLY A 69 9.30 0.99 -8.82
C GLY A 69 10.30 -0.02 -9.37
N ARG A 70 10.22 -0.30 -10.67
CA ARG A 70 11.30 -1.03 -11.38
C ARG A 70 12.60 -0.24 -11.39
N TYR A 71 12.49 1.07 -11.58
CA TYR A 71 13.62 1.97 -11.69
C TYR A 71 13.53 3.12 -10.71
N HIS A 72 14.68 3.52 -10.17
CA HIS A 72 14.84 4.77 -9.44
C HIS A 72 15.94 5.64 -10.05
N TYR A 73 15.89 6.94 -9.82
CA TYR A 73 17.09 7.75 -9.86
C TYR A 73 17.89 7.55 -8.58
N HIS A 74 19.18 7.38 -8.74
CA HIS A 74 20.17 7.59 -7.71
C HIS A 74 21.18 8.60 -8.24
N LYS A 75 21.15 9.82 -7.71
CA LYS A 75 21.87 10.97 -8.28
C LYS A 75 21.45 11.17 -9.75
N ASP A 76 22.39 11.15 -10.68
CA ASP A 76 22.12 11.33 -12.11
C ASP A 76 21.90 10.01 -12.88
N GLN A 77 21.95 8.87 -12.20
CA GLN A 77 21.83 7.55 -12.81
C GLN A 77 20.46 6.93 -12.56
N VAL A 78 19.97 6.16 -13.52
CA VAL A 78 18.81 5.29 -13.35
C VAL A 78 19.30 3.93 -12.90
N ILE A 79 18.87 3.51 -11.71
CA ILE A 79 19.15 2.19 -11.15
C ILE A 79 17.97 1.26 -11.39
N ASP A 80 18.27 -0.01 -11.66
CA ASP A 80 17.29 -1.09 -11.74
C ASP A 80 17.11 -1.71 -10.35
N VAL A 81 15.99 -1.36 -9.72
CA VAL A 81 15.67 -1.72 -8.34
C VAL A 81 15.45 -3.23 -8.20
N LEU A 82 14.75 -3.86 -9.15
CA LEU A 82 14.52 -5.30 -9.09
C LEU A 82 15.80 -6.08 -9.34
N LYS A 83 16.66 -5.61 -10.25
CA LYS A 83 17.99 -6.20 -10.44
C LYS A 83 18.82 -6.08 -9.16
N GLU A 84 18.83 -4.91 -8.52
CA GLU A 84 19.55 -4.69 -7.27
C GLU A 84 19.04 -5.60 -6.14
N ILE A 85 17.73 -5.76 -6.00
CA ILE A 85 17.13 -6.69 -5.04
C ILE A 85 17.56 -8.13 -5.33
N ALA A 86 17.52 -8.56 -6.59
CA ALA A 86 17.89 -9.92 -6.98
C ALA A 86 19.39 -10.20 -6.73
N ASP A 87 20.25 -9.24 -7.07
CA ASP A 87 21.71 -9.29 -6.93
C ASP A 87 22.14 -9.31 -5.45
N ASN A 88 21.54 -8.45 -4.63
CA ASN A 88 21.79 -8.41 -3.18
C ASN A 88 21.12 -9.57 -2.43
N GLY A 89 20.26 -10.34 -3.09
CA GLY A 89 19.51 -11.43 -2.48
C GLY A 89 18.39 -10.97 -1.53
N GLY A 90 17.89 -9.75 -1.68
CA GLY A 90 16.83 -9.20 -0.83
C GLY A 90 16.73 -7.68 -0.84
N LEU A 91 15.81 -7.15 -0.03
CA LEU A 91 15.70 -5.73 0.26
C LEU A 91 16.78 -5.35 1.28
N ILE A 92 17.62 -4.38 0.93
CA ILE A 92 18.64 -3.84 1.83
C ILE A 92 18.21 -2.48 2.39
N PRO A 93 18.61 -2.15 3.63
CA PRO A 93 18.35 -0.83 4.20
C PRO A 93 19.01 0.29 3.39
N HIS A 94 18.26 1.34 3.09
CA HIS A 94 18.76 2.55 2.42
C HIS A 94 18.59 3.78 3.31
N GLU A 95 19.32 4.85 2.98
CA GLU A 95 19.20 6.12 3.70
C GLU A 95 17.76 6.64 3.70
N ASP A 96 17.26 6.91 4.89
CA ASP A 96 15.92 7.36 5.21
C ASP A 96 16.00 8.60 6.14
N PRO A 97 15.85 9.80 5.57
CA PRO A 97 16.04 11.04 6.31
C PRO A 97 14.76 11.59 6.99
N LEU A 98 13.60 10.92 6.87
CA LEU A 98 12.31 11.48 7.35
C LEU A 98 11.99 11.22 8.81
N ASP A 99 12.73 10.32 9.48
CA ASP A 99 12.50 10.13 10.90
C ASP A 99 13.07 11.30 11.71
N TYR A 100 12.26 12.33 11.90
CA TYR A 100 12.65 13.52 12.66
C TYR A 100 12.94 13.26 14.15
N THR A 101 12.60 12.09 14.66
CA THR A 101 12.89 11.68 16.05
C THR A 101 14.26 11.01 16.20
N ARG A 102 14.73 10.33 15.14
CA ARG A 102 16.01 9.60 15.14
C ARG A 102 17.07 10.22 14.23
N GLY A 103 16.70 11.17 13.38
CA GLY A 103 17.56 11.71 12.33
C GLY A 103 17.63 10.78 11.12
N VAL A 104 18.78 10.77 10.44
CA VAL A 104 19.00 9.90 9.28
C VAL A 104 19.21 8.46 9.76
N MET A 105 18.36 7.55 9.28
CA MET A 105 18.46 6.11 9.54
C MET A 105 18.71 5.34 8.24
N TYR A 106 19.13 4.09 8.32
CA TYR A 106 19.19 3.18 7.17
C TYR A 106 18.11 2.14 7.34
N SER A 107 17.08 2.16 6.50
CA SER A 107 15.92 1.32 6.70
C SER A 107 15.31 0.75 5.42
N VAL A 108 14.62 -0.38 5.56
CA VAL A 108 13.62 -0.88 4.63
C VAL A 108 12.25 -0.45 5.14
N SER A 109 11.48 0.23 4.30
CA SER A 109 10.08 0.59 4.61
C SER A 109 9.14 -0.53 4.20
N THR A 110 8.26 -0.95 5.09
CA THR A 110 7.16 -1.84 4.76
C THR A 110 5.86 -1.29 5.32
N SER A 111 4.74 -1.78 4.82
CA SER A 111 3.42 -1.44 5.31
C SER A 111 2.68 -2.72 5.69
N PRO A 112 1.87 -2.67 6.76
CA PRO A 112 0.92 -3.73 7.04
C PRO A 112 -0.27 -3.74 6.05
N SER A 113 -0.35 -2.77 5.14
CA SER A 113 -1.39 -2.64 4.13
C SER A 113 -0.82 -2.81 2.73
N ARG A 114 -1.25 -3.87 2.02
CA ARG A 114 -1.02 -3.98 0.56
C ARG A 114 -1.55 -2.76 -0.15
N THR A 115 -2.73 -2.31 0.25
CA THR A 115 -3.46 -1.19 -0.34
C THR A 115 -2.59 0.07 -0.30
N TYR A 116 -2.09 0.46 0.87
CA TYR A 116 -1.14 1.58 0.97
C TYR A 116 0.10 1.39 0.08
N SER A 117 0.71 0.20 0.12
CA SER A 117 1.90 -0.12 -0.69
C SER A 117 1.65 -0.04 -2.19
N SER A 118 0.48 -0.47 -2.66
CA SER A 118 0.07 -0.41 -4.06
C SER A 118 -0.08 1.04 -4.54
N LEU A 119 -0.70 1.90 -3.73
CA LEU A 119 -0.78 3.33 -4.06
C LEU A 119 0.59 3.97 -4.17
N TYR A 120 1.47 3.68 -3.22
CA TYR A 120 2.83 4.21 -3.25
C TYR A 120 3.57 3.73 -4.50
N ALA A 121 3.56 2.41 -4.77
CA ALA A 121 4.19 1.83 -5.96
C ALA A 121 3.66 2.46 -7.26
N GLN A 122 2.37 2.78 -7.34
CA GLN A 122 1.78 3.43 -8.51
C GLN A 122 2.41 4.79 -8.87
N LEU A 123 3.01 5.50 -7.92
CA LEU A 123 3.74 6.74 -8.22
C LEU A 123 4.94 6.49 -9.15
N HIS A 124 5.53 5.31 -9.07
CA HIS A 124 6.66 4.91 -9.90
C HIS A 124 6.26 4.53 -11.33
N TYR A 125 4.96 4.42 -11.62
CA TYR A 125 4.54 4.17 -13.00
C TYR A 125 4.95 5.37 -13.88
N GLU A 126 5.46 5.08 -15.07
CA GLU A 126 5.77 6.09 -16.08
C GLU A 126 4.59 7.05 -16.29
N LYS A 127 4.91 8.34 -16.39
CA LYS A 127 3.96 9.43 -16.46
C LYS A 127 2.96 9.23 -17.60
N GLY A 128 1.67 9.32 -17.25
CA GLY A 128 0.57 9.11 -18.20
C GLY A 128 0.15 7.64 -18.35
N LYS A 129 0.89 6.70 -17.76
CA LYS A 129 0.43 5.32 -17.57
C LYS A 129 -0.34 5.18 -16.26
N ARG A 130 -1.17 4.16 -16.19
CA ARG A 130 -1.92 3.78 -15.00
C ARG A 130 -2.15 2.28 -15.01
N LEU A 131 -2.28 1.71 -13.82
CA LEU A 131 -2.78 0.35 -13.71
C LEU A 131 -4.17 0.25 -14.30
N ARG A 132 -4.47 -0.94 -14.80
CA ARG A 132 -5.81 -1.26 -15.25
C ARG A 132 -6.70 -1.44 -14.02
N ASN A 133 -7.78 -0.66 -13.96
CA ASN A 133 -8.77 -0.72 -12.89
C ASN A 133 -8.15 -0.77 -11.48
N PRO A 134 -7.34 0.22 -11.06
CA PRO A 134 -6.74 0.18 -9.73
C PRO A 134 -7.86 0.17 -8.68
N PHE A 135 -7.68 -0.63 -7.63
CA PHE A 135 -8.50 -0.63 -6.41
C PHE A 135 -8.59 0.79 -5.81
N GLN A 136 -7.59 1.63 -6.10
CA GLN A 136 -7.40 2.90 -5.42
C GLN A 136 -7.33 4.07 -6.38
N THR A 137 -8.15 5.05 -6.06
CA THR A 137 -8.32 6.30 -6.80
C THR A 137 -7.78 7.45 -5.95
N THR A 138 -7.99 8.69 -6.40
CA THR A 138 -7.84 9.91 -5.60
C THR A 138 -8.37 9.78 -4.17
N ALA A 139 -9.46 9.04 -3.98
CA ALA A 139 -10.09 8.83 -2.68
C ALA A 139 -9.18 8.07 -1.70
N GLY A 140 -8.39 7.10 -2.20
CA GLY A 140 -7.39 6.39 -1.41
C GLY A 140 -6.29 7.34 -0.94
N TRP A 141 -5.71 8.13 -1.85
CA TRP A 141 -4.72 9.16 -1.50
C TRP A 141 -5.25 10.16 -0.46
N LEU A 142 -6.49 10.63 -0.62
CA LEU A 142 -7.12 11.52 0.35
C LEU A 142 -7.27 10.87 1.73
N TYR A 143 -7.70 9.60 1.78
CA TYR A 143 -7.78 8.85 3.03
C TYR A 143 -6.41 8.74 3.72
N TYR A 144 -5.38 8.31 3.01
CA TYR A 144 -4.05 8.15 3.60
C TYR A 144 -3.44 9.47 4.05
N VAL A 145 -3.45 10.50 3.20
CA VAL A 145 -2.91 11.83 3.57
C VAL A 145 -3.67 12.43 4.75
N SER A 146 -5.01 12.31 4.78
CA SER A 146 -5.82 12.84 5.89
C SER A 146 -5.56 12.10 7.20
N SER A 147 -5.37 10.77 7.17
CA SER A 147 -5.05 9.99 8.37
C SER A 147 -3.66 10.31 8.93
N ILE A 148 -2.65 10.54 8.08
CA ILE A 148 -1.33 11.02 8.50
C ILE A 148 -1.44 12.42 9.13
N ALA A 149 -2.20 13.33 8.50
CA ALA A 149 -2.43 14.67 9.05
C ALA A 149 -3.17 14.63 10.40
N TRP A 150 -4.17 13.76 10.53
CA TRP A 150 -4.86 13.53 11.80
C TRP A 150 -3.91 12.98 12.87
N SER A 151 -3.11 11.97 12.53
CA SER A 151 -2.11 11.41 13.44
C SER A 151 -1.10 12.47 13.87
N ALA A 152 -0.65 13.34 12.96
CA ALA A 152 0.19 14.49 13.30
C ALA A 152 -0.50 15.47 14.26
N ALA A 153 -1.80 15.76 14.05
CA ALA A 153 -2.55 16.67 14.92
C ALA A 153 -2.73 16.14 16.35
N VAL A 154 -2.79 14.81 16.51
CA VAL A 154 -2.92 14.13 17.80
C VAL A 154 -1.58 13.89 18.47
N ASN A 155 -0.60 13.37 17.73
CA ASN A 155 0.65 12.86 18.29
C ASN A 155 1.80 13.87 18.27
N ASP A 156 1.86 14.78 17.29
CA ASP A 156 2.94 15.77 17.20
C ASP A 156 2.58 17.03 16.40
N ARG A 157 1.91 17.97 17.07
CA ARG A 157 1.46 19.24 16.45
C ARG A 157 2.62 20.12 15.95
N ARG A 158 3.88 19.84 16.32
CA ARG A 158 5.03 20.60 15.82
C ARG A 158 5.23 20.39 14.33
N LEU A 159 4.73 19.29 13.76
CA LEU A 159 4.76 19.00 12.32
C LEU A 159 4.00 20.01 11.46
N PHE A 160 3.12 20.83 12.04
CA PHE A 160 2.45 21.94 11.37
C PHE A 160 3.23 23.26 11.44
N ARG A 161 4.32 23.32 12.23
CA ARG A 161 5.14 24.53 12.38
C ARG A 161 6.25 24.53 11.33
N ARG A 162 6.25 25.53 10.45
CA ARG A 162 7.24 25.67 9.37
C ARG A 162 8.70 25.52 9.85
N LYS A 163 9.08 26.23 10.91
CA LYS A 163 10.44 26.19 11.48
C LYS A 163 10.87 24.78 11.90
N PHE A 164 9.98 24.02 12.53
CA PHE A 164 10.27 22.63 12.92
C PHE A 164 10.50 21.76 11.69
N ARG A 165 9.63 21.91 10.67
CA ARG A 165 9.77 21.15 9.42
C ARG A 165 11.08 21.47 8.68
N GLU A 166 11.47 22.74 8.64
CA GLU A 166 12.74 23.18 8.04
C GLU A 166 13.95 22.59 8.79
N GLN A 167 13.92 22.58 10.13
CA GLN A 167 15.03 22.06 10.95
C GLN A 167 15.21 20.54 10.88
N HIS A 168 14.18 19.80 10.47
CA HIS A 168 14.15 18.34 10.49
C HIS A 168 13.97 17.72 9.08
N ASN A 169 14.29 18.43 8.01
CA ASN A 169 14.18 17.94 6.62
C ASN A 169 12.76 17.46 6.23
N LEU A 170 11.71 18.06 6.83
CA LEU A 170 10.31 17.77 6.51
C LEU A 170 9.68 18.89 5.65
N SER A 171 10.48 19.82 5.13
CA SER A 171 10.04 20.82 4.16
C SER A 171 9.81 20.20 2.77
N ASP A 172 9.27 20.97 1.83
CA ASP A 172 9.16 20.55 0.43
C ASP A 172 10.51 20.09 -0.15
N GLU A 173 11.61 20.75 0.22
CA GLU A 173 12.96 20.39 -0.20
C GLU A 173 13.45 19.08 0.44
N GLY A 174 13.22 18.89 1.73
CA GLY A 174 13.61 17.65 2.42
C GLY A 174 12.79 16.44 1.96
N THR A 175 11.49 16.64 1.69
CA THR A 175 10.62 15.58 1.15
C THR A 175 10.85 15.32 -0.35
N ALA A 176 11.46 16.26 -1.08
CA ALA A 176 11.82 16.06 -2.49
C ALA A 176 12.75 14.85 -2.68
N TYR A 177 13.53 14.46 -1.67
CA TYR A 177 14.35 13.24 -1.69
C TYR A 177 13.57 12.00 -2.19
N PHE A 178 12.30 11.84 -1.81
CA PHE A 178 11.49 10.67 -2.21
C PHE A 178 10.95 10.81 -3.63
N HIS A 179 10.47 11.98 -4.00
CA HIS A 179 9.93 12.22 -5.34
C HIS A 179 11.04 12.16 -6.38
N ASN A 180 12.24 12.63 -6.03
CA ASN A 180 13.43 12.58 -6.89
C ASN A 180 13.84 11.15 -7.22
N LYS A 181 13.41 10.14 -6.46
CA LYS A 181 13.65 8.72 -6.81
C LYS A 181 12.94 8.32 -8.10
N TYR A 182 11.86 8.97 -8.50
CA TYR A 182 11.10 8.56 -9.69
C TYR A 182 10.76 9.70 -10.64
N ALA A 183 10.89 10.96 -10.21
CA ALA A 183 10.69 12.13 -11.05
C ALA A 183 11.71 13.23 -10.72
N LYS A 184 12.45 13.71 -11.71
CA LYS A 184 13.31 14.91 -11.59
C LYS A 184 12.50 16.21 -11.65
N THR A 185 11.26 16.13 -12.15
CA THR A 185 10.35 17.26 -12.24
C THR A 185 9.40 17.33 -11.04
N LYS A 186 9.05 18.54 -10.60
CA LYS A 186 8.13 18.74 -9.47
C LYS A 186 6.75 18.13 -9.78
N ILE A 187 6.37 17.13 -8.99
CA ILE A 187 5.07 16.46 -9.07
C ILE A 187 3.99 17.35 -8.43
N ARG A 188 2.87 17.56 -9.13
CA ARG A 188 1.72 18.28 -8.58
C ARG A 188 0.68 17.27 -8.10
N GLY A 189 -0.13 17.62 -7.09
CA GLY A 189 -1.18 16.71 -6.59
C GLY A 189 -2.18 16.24 -7.67
N LYS A 190 -2.42 17.07 -8.70
CA LYS A 190 -3.25 16.67 -9.86
C LYS A 190 -2.61 15.58 -10.73
N ASP A 191 -1.29 15.43 -10.68
CA ASP A 191 -0.56 14.43 -11.45
C ASP A 191 -0.73 13.06 -10.78
N MET A 192 -0.73 13.02 -9.44
CA MET A 192 -1.02 11.81 -8.65
C MET A 192 -2.43 11.26 -8.89
N ILE A 193 -3.40 12.14 -9.21
CA ILE A 193 -4.77 11.75 -9.59
C ILE A 193 -4.82 11.05 -10.95
N LYS A 194 -3.89 11.38 -11.85
CA LYS A 194 -3.89 10.88 -13.23
C LYS A 194 -3.17 9.54 -13.40
N GLY A 195 -2.55 9.00 -12.34
CA GLY A 195 -1.84 7.73 -12.35
C GLY A 195 -0.35 7.94 -12.06
N GLY A 196 0.49 7.26 -12.84
CA GLY A 196 1.94 7.33 -12.75
C GLY A 196 2.49 8.75 -12.85
N VAL A 197 3.52 9.03 -12.07
CA VAL A 197 4.20 10.33 -12.05
C VAL A 197 5.68 10.23 -12.38
N SER A 198 6.21 9.02 -12.61
CA SER A 198 7.63 8.83 -12.91
C SER A 198 7.99 9.37 -14.29
N ASP A 199 9.09 10.10 -14.41
CA ASP A 199 9.64 10.53 -15.71
C ASP A 199 10.69 9.55 -16.28
N ILE A 200 10.87 8.39 -15.65
CA ILE A 200 11.71 7.29 -16.15
C ILE A 200 10.90 6.46 -17.15
N VAL A 201 11.38 6.38 -18.39
CA VAL A 201 10.74 5.60 -19.46
C VAL A 201 10.74 4.11 -19.10
N GLY A 202 9.60 3.45 -19.27
CA GLY A 202 9.43 2.03 -18.99
C GLY A 202 9.34 1.69 -17.50
N ASN A 203 9.29 2.68 -16.60
CA ASN A 203 9.12 2.41 -15.17
C ASN A 203 7.71 1.92 -14.87
N TYR A 204 7.61 1.01 -13.91
CA TYR A 204 6.35 0.38 -13.51
C TYR A 204 6.35 0.06 -12.02
N PRO A 205 5.16 -0.01 -11.39
CA PRO A 205 5.01 -0.35 -9.98
C PRO A 205 5.47 -1.79 -9.70
N VAL A 206 6.09 -1.98 -8.55
CA VAL A 206 6.48 -3.28 -8.02
C VAL A 206 5.95 -3.36 -6.59
N LEU A 207 5.23 -4.43 -6.26
CA LEU A 207 4.93 -4.78 -4.87
C LEU A 207 5.60 -6.08 -4.49
N ILE A 208 5.99 -6.19 -3.23
CA ILE A 208 6.59 -7.39 -2.66
C ILE A 208 5.82 -7.74 -1.40
N GLY A 209 5.26 -8.95 -1.35
CA GLY A 209 4.71 -9.53 -0.14
C GLY A 209 5.83 -10.17 0.69
N ILE A 210 5.79 -9.99 2.01
CA ILE A 210 6.86 -10.39 2.94
C ILE A 210 6.26 -11.29 4.02
N ASN A 211 6.92 -12.42 4.28
CA ASN A 211 6.55 -13.39 5.30
C ASN A 211 6.60 -12.78 6.71
N GLU A 212 5.79 -13.34 7.60
CA GLU A 212 5.90 -13.06 9.03
C GLU A 212 7.27 -13.48 9.57
N GLY A 213 7.84 -12.69 10.48
CA GLY A 213 9.15 -12.97 11.09
C GLY A 213 10.37 -12.53 10.29
N ALA A 214 10.22 -12.22 9.00
CA ALA A 214 11.30 -11.74 8.13
C ALA A 214 11.69 -10.27 8.35
N PHE A 215 10.87 -9.54 9.10
CA PHE A 215 11.00 -8.11 9.30
C PHE A 215 11.09 -7.80 10.78
N LYS A 216 12.19 -7.15 11.19
CA LYS A 216 12.41 -6.69 12.56
C LYS A 216 12.06 -5.21 12.65
N GLU A 217 10.89 -4.93 13.21
CA GLU A 217 10.39 -3.56 13.37
C GLU A 217 11.28 -2.75 14.32
N VAL A 218 11.56 -1.51 13.94
CA VAL A 218 12.23 -0.52 14.79
C VAL A 218 11.28 0.62 15.10
N ASP A 219 11.47 1.23 16.28
CA ASP A 219 10.70 2.41 16.66
C ASP A 219 11.03 3.59 15.74
N ILE A 220 9.96 4.24 15.27
CA ILE A 220 9.99 5.44 14.45
C ILE A 220 8.96 6.45 14.95
N ALA A 221 8.97 7.67 14.41
CA ALA A 221 7.96 8.67 14.74
C ALA A 221 6.53 8.12 14.60
N LYS A 222 5.69 8.29 15.65
CA LYS A 222 4.30 7.78 15.70
C LYS A 222 3.44 8.12 14.48
N VAL A 223 3.72 9.25 13.84
CA VAL A 223 2.99 9.68 12.64
C VAL A 223 3.29 8.77 11.45
N LEU A 224 4.54 8.29 11.31
CA LEU A 224 4.95 7.33 10.28
C LEU A 224 4.39 5.93 10.55
N GLN A 225 4.31 5.54 11.83
CA GLN A 225 3.70 4.27 12.28
C GLN A 225 2.22 4.11 11.90
N THR A 226 1.57 5.17 11.38
CA THR A 226 0.18 5.09 10.93
C THR A 226 0.01 4.10 9.77
N HIS A 227 0.95 4.08 8.82
CA HIS A 227 0.88 3.23 7.60
C HIS A 227 2.17 2.48 7.29
N GLU A 228 3.25 2.79 7.99
CA GLU A 228 4.58 2.26 7.70
C GLU A 228 5.26 1.71 8.95
N SER A 229 6.04 0.66 8.75
CA SER A 229 6.99 0.13 9.71
C SER A 229 8.36 0.13 9.05
N ARG A 230 9.43 0.37 9.81
CA ARG A 230 10.81 0.34 9.31
C ARG A 230 11.59 -0.83 9.91
N SER A 231 12.55 -1.35 9.16
CA SER A 231 13.54 -2.30 9.65
C SER A 231 14.94 -1.86 9.25
N GLU A 232 15.90 -1.94 10.16
CA GLU A 232 17.32 -1.65 9.91
C GLU A 232 18.10 -2.90 9.47
N THR A 233 17.42 -4.04 9.36
CA THR A 233 18.01 -5.30 8.89
C THR A 233 17.54 -5.61 7.47
N PRO A 234 18.39 -6.21 6.61
CA PRO A 234 17.96 -6.71 5.31
C PRO A 234 16.82 -7.72 5.42
N ILE A 235 15.98 -7.79 4.39
CA ILE A 235 14.91 -8.79 4.23
C ILE A 235 15.30 -9.67 3.05
N SER A 236 15.53 -10.97 3.30
CA SER A 236 15.94 -11.90 2.25
C SER A 236 14.85 -12.08 1.20
N ILE A 237 15.25 -12.26 -0.05
CA ILE A 237 14.31 -12.64 -1.13
C ILE A 237 13.64 -14.00 -0.86
N ALA A 238 14.28 -14.87 -0.08
CA ALA A 238 13.69 -16.13 0.38
C ALA A 238 12.50 -15.91 1.33
N ASP A 239 12.42 -14.73 1.94
CA ASP A 239 11.32 -14.34 2.82
C ASP A 239 10.21 -13.59 2.08
N PHE A 240 10.32 -13.44 0.76
CA PHE A 240 9.23 -12.89 -0.03
C PHE A 240 8.19 -13.97 -0.28
N THR A 241 6.92 -13.65 -0.08
CA THR A 241 5.81 -14.53 -0.48
C THR A 241 5.68 -14.52 -2.00
N HIS A 242 5.74 -13.34 -2.60
CA HIS A 242 5.60 -13.10 -4.04
C HIS A 242 5.99 -11.67 -4.41
N ILE A 243 6.14 -11.45 -5.71
CA ILE A 243 6.29 -10.14 -6.33
C ILE A 243 5.09 -9.88 -7.24
N GLU A 244 4.52 -8.68 -7.18
CA GLU A 244 3.47 -8.22 -8.07
C GLU A 244 3.99 -7.12 -8.99
N VAL A 245 3.79 -7.30 -10.29
CA VAL A 245 4.11 -6.31 -11.34
C VAL A 245 2.98 -6.26 -12.36
N PRO A 246 2.85 -5.21 -13.20
CA PRO A 246 1.81 -5.19 -14.22
C PRO A 246 1.85 -6.45 -15.09
N ALA A 247 0.70 -6.92 -15.53
CA ALA A 247 0.57 -8.18 -16.29
C ALA A 247 1.56 -8.30 -17.45
N GLY A 248 1.81 -7.19 -18.18
CA GLY A 248 2.77 -7.15 -19.30
C GLY A 248 4.24 -7.32 -18.90
N ASN A 249 4.58 -7.25 -17.61
CA ASN A 249 5.94 -7.32 -17.08
C ASN A 249 6.22 -8.63 -16.33
N VAL A 250 5.21 -9.49 -16.09
CA VAL A 250 5.38 -10.73 -15.31
C VAL A 250 6.48 -11.63 -15.89
N ALA A 251 6.43 -11.93 -17.19
CA ALA A 251 7.41 -12.80 -17.84
C ALA A 251 8.83 -12.21 -17.82
N GLU A 252 8.95 -10.88 -17.94
CA GLU A 252 10.23 -10.18 -17.87
C GLU A 252 10.86 -10.33 -16.48
N VAL A 253 10.08 -10.10 -15.43
CA VAL A 253 10.56 -10.21 -14.05
C VAL A 253 10.88 -11.66 -13.67
N GLN A 254 10.07 -12.64 -14.11
CA GLN A 254 10.39 -14.05 -13.92
C GLN A 254 11.74 -14.43 -14.56
N ASN A 255 12.01 -13.91 -15.77
CA ASN A 255 13.29 -14.13 -16.44
C ASN A 255 14.45 -13.47 -15.71
N LEU A 256 14.25 -12.24 -15.21
CA LEU A 256 15.25 -11.56 -14.38
C LEU A 256 15.58 -12.40 -13.14
N LEU A 257 14.57 -12.83 -12.37
CA LEU A 257 14.79 -13.62 -11.16
C LEU A 257 15.54 -14.92 -11.46
N ARG A 258 15.21 -15.60 -12.55
CA ARG A 258 15.92 -16.81 -13.00
C ARG A 258 17.39 -16.56 -13.28
N GLN A 259 17.76 -15.40 -13.86
CA GLN A 259 19.17 -15.07 -14.11
C GLN A 259 20.00 -14.96 -12.83
N PHE A 260 19.36 -14.66 -11.69
CA PHE A 260 19.99 -14.58 -10.38
C PHE A 260 19.75 -15.83 -9.51
N GLY A 261 19.19 -16.92 -10.08
CA GLY A 261 18.88 -18.15 -9.34
C GLY A 261 17.77 -17.98 -8.29
N ARG A 262 16.77 -17.15 -8.59
CA ARG A 262 15.64 -16.78 -7.72
C ARG A 262 14.28 -17.20 -8.30
N GLU A 263 14.26 -18.23 -9.15
CA GLU A 263 13.07 -18.71 -9.85
C GLU A 263 11.93 -19.23 -8.94
N GLN A 264 12.23 -19.51 -7.68
CA GLN A 264 11.26 -19.96 -6.68
C GLN A 264 10.34 -18.84 -6.19
N THR A 265 10.73 -17.56 -6.33
CA THR A 265 9.89 -16.44 -5.89
C THR A 265 8.75 -16.24 -6.89
N PRO A 266 7.48 -16.44 -6.49
CA PRO A 266 6.35 -16.27 -7.38
C PRO A 266 6.25 -14.84 -7.90
N VAL A 267 5.92 -14.69 -9.18
CA VAL A 267 5.61 -13.39 -9.78
C VAL A 267 4.21 -13.47 -10.36
N ILE A 268 3.33 -12.59 -9.90
CA ILE A 268 1.93 -12.52 -10.33
C ILE A 268 1.59 -11.15 -10.90
N ALA A 269 0.51 -11.10 -11.69
CA ALA A 269 0.01 -9.83 -12.20
C ALA A 269 -0.58 -9.00 -11.06
N LEU A 270 -0.13 -7.76 -10.94
CA LEU A 270 -0.62 -6.78 -9.96
C LEU A 270 -2.12 -6.55 -10.11
N GLU A 271 -2.63 -6.54 -11.35
CA GLU A 271 -4.06 -6.44 -11.64
C GLU A 271 -4.90 -7.55 -10.97
N TRP A 272 -4.38 -8.77 -10.86
CA TRP A 272 -5.08 -9.85 -10.15
C TRP A 272 -5.18 -9.57 -8.66
N GLY A 273 -4.11 -9.00 -8.10
CA GLY A 273 -4.08 -8.57 -6.72
C GLY A 273 -5.07 -7.45 -6.40
N GLU A 274 -5.21 -6.48 -7.32
CA GLU A 274 -6.22 -5.42 -7.20
C GLU A 274 -7.63 -6.01 -7.22
N GLU A 275 -7.94 -6.95 -8.11
CA GLU A 275 -9.25 -7.58 -8.20
C GLU A 275 -9.56 -8.48 -6.99
N LEU A 276 -8.58 -9.21 -6.48
CA LEU A 276 -8.75 -9.96 -5.23
C LEU A 276 -9.14 -9.01 -4.10
N CYS A 277 -8.40 -7.91 -3.91
CA CYS A 277 -8.71 -6.92 -2.87
C CYS A 277 -10.14 -6.35 -2.98
N LYS A 278 -10.70 -6.17 -4.19
CA LYS A 278 -12.10 -5.72 -4.39
C LYS A 278 -13.13 -6.70 -3.85
N SER A 279 -12.79 -7.98 -3.81
CA SER A 279 -13.67 -9.03 -3.28
C SER A 279 -13.57 -9.18 -1.76
N LEU A 280 -12.57 -8.57 -1.12
CA LEU A 280 -12.31 -8.74 0.31
C LEU A 280 -13.08 -7.72 1.17
N PRO A 281 -13.40 -8.05 2.43
CA PRO A 281 -14.01 -7.11 3.36
C PRO A 281 -13.17 -5.85 3.55
N VAL A 282 -13.82 -4.71 3.76
CA VAL A 282 -13.15 -3.41 4.02
C VAL A 282 -12.17 -3.48 5.20
N SER A 283 -12.39 -4.38 6.16
CA SER A 283 -11.47 -4.60 7.27
C SER A 283 -10.10 -5.13 6.87
N TYR A 284 -9.98 -5.84 5.74
CA TYR A 284 -8.70 -6.29 5.19
C TYR A 284 -7.90 -5.14 4.58
N LEU A 285 -8.59 -4.08 4.16
CA LEU A 285 -7.96 -2.86 3.63
C LEU A 285 -7.35 -1.99 4.72
N ARG A 286 -7.75 -2.24 5.99
CA ARG A 286 -7.23 -1.57 7.18
C ARG A 286 -6.05 -2.37 7.71
N ASP A 287 -4.99 -1.62 8.01
CA ASP A 287 -3.66 -2.04 8.40
C ASP A 287 -3.59 -3.36 9.21
N GLY A 288 -2.88 -4.36 8.67
CA GLY A 288 -2.27 -5.44 9.46
C GLY A 288 -3.12 -6.68 9.71
N ARG A 289 -4.23 -6.84 9.01
CA ARG A 289 -5.00 -8.09 9.07
C ARG A 289 -4.57 -9.03 7.96
N GLN A 290 -3.93 -10.14 8.32
CA GLN A 290 -3.74 -11.27 7.41
C GLN A 290 -5.10 -11.79 6.92
N LEU A 291 -5.11 -12.37 5.73
CA LEU A 291 -6.32 -12.96 5.17
C LEU A 291 -6.61 -14.22 5.98
N GLN A 292 -7.80 -14.30 6.57
CA GLN A 292 -8.27 -15.50 7.27
C GLN A 292 -9.30 -16.22 6.40
N ASP A 293 -9.49 -17.51 6.65
CA ASP A 293 -10.51 -18.35 5.98
C ASP A 293 -11.95 -17.88 6.23
#